data_AF-A0A838MWE8-F1
#
_entry.id   AF-A0A838MWE8-F1
#
_cell.length_a   1.000
_cell.length_b   1.000
_cell.length_c   1.000
_cell.angle_alpha   90.00
_cell.angle_beta   90.00
_cell.angle_gamma   90.00
#
_symmetry.space_group_name_H-M   'P 1'
#
loop_
_entity.id
_entity.type
_entity.pdbx_description
1 polymer ?
#
loop_
_entity_poly.entity_id
_entity_poly.type
_entity_poly.pdbx_seq_one_letter_code
_entity_poly.pdbx_strand_id
1 'polypeptide(L)'
;MSDQFAAGPTGYLIETGSFFPVLSAAASLDYGERMHRLMRDYYPFGAIMYAHHCSGFAPDQPYGTLKLDRYGDPDLEYQLAPDNMQAMKHSLIEMTKIHLAAGASSVYHITNPSLEISSTNELHQLNDISFEPQRTTIFTVHVMGGCRMGADGARSVVKPDFRLRGAANVWVVDASIFPTGLGANPQVTIYALALWAAREICAQHNRTFTLHQQQEETWPWAGY
;
A
#
# COMPACT_ATOMS: atom_id res chain seq x y z
N MET A 1 -1.89 15.94 8.60
CA MET A 1 -3.29 15.65 8.20
C MET A 1 -4.19 16.41 9.15
N SER A 2 -5.24 17.09 8.67
CA SER A 2 -6.24 17.68 9.55
C SER A 2 -7.10 16.58 10.18
N ASP A 3 -7.50 16.79 11.44
CA ASP A 3 -8.27 15.81 12.24
C ASP A 3 -9.62 15.42 11.59
N GLN A 4 -10.12 16.23 10.65
CA GLN A 4 -11.37 15.97 9.91
C GLN A 4 -11.35 14.72 9.03
N PHE A 5 -10.15 14.21 8.66
CA PHE A 5 -10.00 13.00 7.84
C PHE A 5 -9.52 11.79 8.63
N ALA A 6 -9.38 11.92 9.96
CA ALA A 6 -8.93 10.88 10.88
C ALA A 6 -10.13 10.18 11.56
N ALA A 7 -11.14 9.78 10.78
CA ALA A 7 -12.25 8.97 11.29
C ALA A 7 -11.79 7.51 11.48
N GLY A 8 -10.95 7.28 12.48
CA GLY A 8 -10.35 5.99 12.80
C GLY A 8 -8.93 6.12 13.38
N PRO A 9 -8.30 5.02 13.84
CA PRO A 9 -6.93 5.03 14.36
C PRO A 9 -5.89 5.45 13.31
N THR A 10 -6.27 5.43 12.03
CA THR A 10 -5.48 5.95 10.93
C THR A 10 -6.36 6.82 10.02
N GLY A 11 -5.82 7.94 9.55
CA GLY A 11 -6.39 8.69 8.43
C GLY A 11 -6.01 8.05 7.10
N TYR A 12 -6.31 8.75 6.01
CA TYR A 12 -5.95 8.31 4.66
C TYR A 12 -5.34 9.43 3.83
N LEU A 13 -4.56 9.05 2.81
CA LEU A 13 -4.05 9.94 1.78
C LEU A 13 -4.73 9.63 0.46
N ILE A 14 -5.34 10.63 -0.15
CA ILE A 14 -5.90 10.50 -1.50
C ILE A 14 -4.78 10.74 -2.51
N GLU A 15 -4.66 9.82 -3.45
CA GLU A 15 -3.74 9.90 -4.58
C GLU A 15 -4.48 9.63 -5.89
N THR A 16 -4.06 10.30 -6.95
CA THR A 16 -4.49 10.04 -8.31
C THR A 16 -3.42 9.24 -9.04
N GLY A 17 -3.83 8.23 -9.82
CA GLY A 17 -2.90 7.40 -10.58
C GLY A 17 -3.37 7.18 -12.01
N SER A 18 -2.46 6.62 -12.82
CA SER A 18 -2.77 6.17 -14.19
C SER A 18 -2.62 4.66 -14.24
N PHE A 19 -3.69 3.93 -14.57
CA PHE A 19 -3.60 2.49 -14.83
C PHE A 19 -3.65 2.25 -16.33
N PHE A 20 -2.67 1.50 -16.83
CA PHE A 20 -2.74 0.98 -18.18
C PHE A 20 -3.89 -0.03 -18.30
N PRO A 21 -4.49 -0.21 -19.49
CA PRO A 21 -5.69 -1.05 -19.69
C PRO A 21 -5.61 -2.43 -19.07
N VAL A 22 -4.45 -3.08 -19.16
CA VAL A 22 -4.23 -4.43 -18.61
C VAL A 22 -4.37 -4.45 -17.09
N LEU A 23 -3.84 -3.44 -16.40
CA LEU A 23 -3.95 -3.33 -14.94
C LEU A 23 -5.40 -3.03 -14.53
N SER A 24 -6.07 -2.11 -15.23
CA SER A 24 -7.49 -1.79 -14.96
C SER A 24 -8.41 -3.00 -15.17
N ALA A 25 -8.17 -3.78 -16.24
CA ALA A 25 -8.92 -5.00 -16.50
C ALA A 25 -8.69 -6.07 -15.42
N ALA A 26 -7.43 -6.27 -15.00
CA ALA A 26 -7.09 -7.25 -13.98
C ALA A 26 -7.59 -6.86 -12.58
N ALA A 27 -7.66 -5.55 -12.28
CA ALA A 27 -8.14 -5.05 -11.00
C ALA A 27 -9.67 -5.07 -10.87
N SER A 28 -10.40 -5.00 -11.99
CA SER A 28 -11.86 -5.02 -11.99
C SER A 28 -12.40 -6.43 -11.75
N LEU A 29 -13.46 -6.52 -10.94
CA LEU A 29 -14.15 -7.78 -10.61
C LEU A 29 -15.26 -8.12 -11.61
N ASP A 30 -15.45 -7.30 -12.65
CA ASP A 30 -16.50 -7.47 -13.64
C ASP A 30 -16.14 -8.45 -14.77
N TYR A 31 -17.15 -8.87 -15.52
CA TYR A 31 -17.00 -9.73 -16.69
C TYR A 31 -18.07 -9.43 -17.74
N GLY A 32 -17.88 -9.93 -18.96
CA GLY A 32 -18.83 -9.76 -20.07
C GLY A 32 -19.07 -8.30 -20.43
N GLU A 33 -20.35 -7.93 -20.62
CA GLU A 33 -20.75 -6.59 -21.05
C GLU A 33 -20.30 -5.47 -20.11
N ARG A 34 -20.28 -5.71 -18.79
CA ARG A 34 -19.84 -4.69 -17.83
C ARG A 34 -18.35 -4.40 -17.95
N MET A 35 -17.52 -5.43 -18.05
CA MET A 35 -16.09 -5.29 -18.30
C MET A 35 -15.81 -4.63 -19.66
N HIS A 36 -16.53 -5.06 -20.71
CA HIS A 36 -16.38 -4.49 -22.05
C HIS A 36 -16.65 -2.98 -22.05
N ARG A 37 -17.77 -2.56 -21.43
CA ARG A 37 -18.12 -1.15 -21.25
C ARG A 37 -17.05 -0.39 -20.48
N LEU A 38 -16.60 -0.93 -19.34
CA LEU A 38 -15.55 -0.30 -18.53
C LEU A 38 -14.29 -0.07 -19.36
N MET A 39 -13.81 -1.07 -20.09
CA MET A 39 -12.59 -0.93 -20.90
C MET A 39 -12.75 0.04 -22.07
N ARG A 40 -13.93 0.07 -22.71
CA ARG A 40 -14.24 0.99 -23.81
C ARG A 40 -14.31 2.45 -23.32
N ASP A 41 -14.96 2.68 -22.19
CA ASP A 41 -15.32 4.04 -21.72
C ASP A 41 -14.24 4.65 -20.81
N TYR A 42 -13.53 3.83 -20.02
CA TYR A 42 -12.48 4.29 -19.11
C TYR A 42 -11.23 4.79 -19.86
N TYR A 43 -10.70 4.01 -20.81
CA TYR A 43 -9.38 4.29 -21.37
C TYR A 43 -9.20 5.68 -22.02
N PRO A 44 -10.18 6.24 -22.74
CA PRO A 44 -9.97 7.52 -23.42
C PRO A 44 -10.08 8.75 -22.49
N PHE A 45 -10.81 8.68 -21.37
CA PHE A 45 -11.15 9.88 -20.57
C PHE A 45 -11.20 9.65 -19.05
N GLY A 46 -10.98 8.43 -18.58
CA GLY A 46 -11.11 8.06 -17.19
C GLY A 46 -9.95 8.56 -16.33
N ALA A 47 -10.27 8.97 -15.10
CA ALA A 47 -9.30 9.25 -14.05
C ALA A 47 -9.44 8.19 -12.95
N ILE A 48 -8.33 7.82 -12.32
CA ILE A 48 -8.32 6.92 -11.16
C ILE A 48 -7.87 7.67 -9.93
N MET A 49 -8.55 7.39 -8.83
CA MET A 49 -8.20 7.84 -7.51
C MET A 49 -8.24 6.65 -6.55
N TYR A 50 -7.30 6.59 -5.63
CA TYR A 50 -7.28 5.62 -4.54
C TYR A 50 -6.88 6.32 -3.25
N ALA A 51 -7.30 5.74 -2.13
CA ALA A 51 -6.95 6.20 -0.81
C ALA A 51 -5.95 5.21 -0.19
N HIS A 52 -4.78 5.71 0.20
CA HIS A 52 -3.81 4.96 0.98
C HIS A 52 -4.24 4.96 2.44
N HIS A 53 -4.39 3.76 2.97
CA HIS A 53 -4.69 3.50 4.38
C HIS A 53 -3.47 2.83 5.02
N CYS A 54 -3.22 3.15 6.29
CA CYS A 54 -2.21 2.43 7.05
C CYS A 54 -2.88 1.55 8.12
N SER A 55 -2.28 0.42 8.45
CA SER A 55 -2.73 -0.47 9.52
C SER A 55 -1.68 -0.53 10.63
N GLY A 56 -2.07 -0.98 11.81
CA GLY A 56 -1.17 -1.30 12.92
C GLY A 56 -0.95 -0.15 13.90
N PHE A 57 -1.84 0.85 13.89
CA PHE A 57 -1.82 1.99 14.81
C PHE A 57 -2.92 1.94 15.87
N ALA A 58 -3.95 1.10 15.69
CA ALA A 58 -4.92 0.85 16.76
C ALA A 58 -4.28 -0.01 17.88
N PRO A 59 -4.56 0.26 19.17
CA PRO A 59 -3.96 -0.46 20.29
C PRO A 59 -4.15 -1.98 20.26
N ASP A 60 -5.25 -2.45 19.69
CA ASP A 60 -5.69 -3.84 19.60
C ASP A 60 -5.74 -4.36 18.16
N GLN A 61 -5.20 -3.60 17.19
CA GLN A 61 -5.20 -4.02 15.80
C GLN A 61 -4.22 -5.18 15.58
N PRO A 62 -4.68 -6.36 15.12
CA PRO A 62 -3.79 -7.45 14.78
C PRO A 62 -2.91 -7.06 13.58
N TYR A 63 -1.62 -7.39 13.66
CA TYR A 63 -0.75 -7.37 12.48
C TYR A 63 -1.05 -8.58 11.59
N GLY A 64 -0.77 -8.46 10.29
CA GLY A 64 -0.75 -9.63 9.41
C GLY A 64 0.34 -10.62 9.82
N THR A 65 0.10 -11.90 9.56
CA THR A 65 1.09 -12.97 9.78
C THR A 65 1.44 -13.64 8.46
N LEU A 66 2.73 -13.94 8.28
CA LEU A 66 3.25 -14.69 7.15
C LEU A 66 3.85 -15.99 7.68
N LYS A 67 3.41 -17.12 7.15
CA LYS A 67 3.93 -18.45 7.47
C LYS A 67 4.28 -19.17 6.18
N LEU A 68 5.04 -20.27 6.31
CA LEU A 68 5.15 -21.22 5.21
C LEU A 68 4.09 -22.29 5.40
N ASP A 69 3.42 -22.65 4.32
CA ASP A 69 2.46 -23.75 4.33
C ASP A 69 3.18 -25.12 4.32
N ARG A 70 2.41 -26.21 4.20
CA ARG A 70 2.97 -27.59 4.19
C ARG A 70 3.83 -27.90 2.96
N TYR A 71 3.77 -27.09 1.90
CA TYR A 71 4.55 -27.21 0.68
C TYR A 71 5.76 -26.27 0.65
N GLY A 72 5.87 -25.37 1.64
CA GLY A 72 6.91 -24.36 1.71
C GLY A 72 6.56 -23.07 0.98
N ASP A 73 5.30 -22.91 0.55
CA ASP A 73 4.83 -21.69 -0.10
C ASP A 73 4.43 -20.64 0.96
N PRO A 74 4.59 -19.33 0.66
CA PRO A 74 4.19 -18.27 1.57
C PRO A 74 2.67 -18.20 1.73
N ASP A 75 2.20 -18.32 2.97
CA ASP A 75 0.81 -18.14 3.38
C ASP A 75 0.67 -16.85 4.20
N LEU A 76 -0.01 -15.87 3.61
CA LEU A 76 -0.23 -14.54 4.20
C LEU A 76 -1.65 -14.45 4.77
N GLU A 77 -1.74 -14.40 6.09
CA GLU A 77 -2.98 -14.08 6.78
C GLU A 77 -3.00 -12.59 7.14
N TYR A 78 -3.89 -11.83 6.51
CA TYR A 78 -4.04 -10.41 6.74
C TYR A 78 -5.49 -10.06 7.03
N GLN A 79 -5.78 -9.63 8.26
CA GLN A 79 -7.12 -9.27 8.70
C GLN A 79 -7.25 -7.76 8.83
N LEU A 80 -8.29 -7.21 8.20
CA LEU A 80 -8.60 -5.79 8.31
C LEU A 80 -9.34 -5.54 9.61
N ALA A 81 -8.80 -4.65 10.43
CA ALA A 81 -9.48 -4.21 11.64
C ALA A 81 -10.79 -3.48 11.28
N PRO A 82 -11.91 -3.75 11.98
CA PRO A 82 -13.17 -3.03 11.77
C PRO A 82 -13.02 -1.51 11.82
N ASP A 83 -12.15 -1.01 12.70
CA ASP A 83 -11.87 0.42 12.89
C ASP A 83 -11.31 1.11 11.63
N ASN A 84 -10.65 0.36 10.74
CA ASN A 84 -10.15 0.90 9.48
C ASN A 84 -11.26 1.05 8.42
N MET A 85 -12.38 0.33 8.56
CA MET A 85 -13.44 0.31 7.54
C MET A 85 -14.17 1.66 7.44
N GLN A 86 -14.31 2.39 8.55
CA GLN A 86 -14.96 3.70 8.55
C GLN A 86 -14.16 4.73 7.73
N ALA A 87 -12.86 4.82 7.98
CA ALA A 87 -11.95 5.64 7.18
C ALA A 87 -11.97 5.24 5.69
N MET A 88 -12.02 3.94 5.38
CA MET A 88 -12.14 3.45 4.00
C MET A 88 -13.44 3.93 3.33
N LYS A 89 -14.60 3.75 3.97
CA LYS A 89 -15.89 4.23 3.43
C LYS A 89 -15.90 5.75 3.24
N HIS A 90 -15.40 6.48 4.22
CA HIS A 90 -15.27 7.93 4.15
C HIS A 90 -14.39 8.36 2.97
N SER A 91 -13.25 7.69 2.77
CA SER A 91 -12.36 7.98 1.64
C SER A 91 -13.03 7.74 0.29
N LEU A 92 -13.83 6.68 0.14
CA LEU A 92 -14.59 6.43 -1.08
C LEU A 92 -15.59 7.57 -1.35
N ILE A 93 -16.31 8.04 -0.33
CA ILE A 93 -17.26 9.15 -0.44
C ILE A 93 -16.57 10.44 -0.91
N GLU A 94 -15.43 10.79 -0.29
CA GLU A 94 -14.70 11.99 -0.66
C GLU A 94 -14.13 11.92 -2.07
N MET A 95 -13.56 10.77 -2.46
CA MET A 95 -13.08 10.55 -3.84
C MET A 95 -14.22 10.64 -4.86
N THR A 96 -15.41 10.10 -4.56
CA THR A 96 -16.59 10.23 -5.44
C THR A 96 -17.02 11.68 -5.60
N LYS A 97 -17.08 12.45 -4.51
CA LYS A 97 -17.40 13.88 -4.56
C LYS A 97 -16.41 14.65 -5.44
N ILE A 98 -15.11 14.37 -5.28
CA ILE A 98 -14.05 15.01 -6.08
C ILE A 98 -14.24 14.69 -7.58
N HIS A 99 -14.46 13.43 -7.95
CA HIS A 99 -14.69 13.07 -9.36
C HIS A 99 -15.95 13.71 -9.95
N LEU A 100 -17.08 13.67 -9.23
CA LEU A 100 -18.32 14.31 -9.69
C LEU A 100 -18.16 15.82 -9.85
N ALA A 101 -17.50 16.49 -8.89
CA ALA A 101 -17.21 17.91 -8.97
C ALA A 101 -16.24 18.26 -10.13
N ALA A 102 -15.35 17.34 -10.49
CA ALA A 102 -14.47 17.46 -11.66
C ALA A 102 -15.18 17.19 -13.00
N GLY A 103 -16.48 16.88 -12.99
CA GLY A 103 -17.29 16.69 -14.20
C GLY A 103 -17.42 15.24 -14.66
N ALA A 104 -17.05 14.25 -13.84
CA ALA A 104 -17.30 12.85 -14.17
C ALA A 104 -18.81 12.58 -14.31
N SER A 105 -19.21 11.89 -15.38
CA SER A 105 -20.59 11.46 -15.58
C SER A 105 -21.01 10.33 -14.64
N SER A 106 -20.04 9.51 -14.22
CA SER A 106 -20.19 8.48 -13.22
C SER A 106 -18.85 8.14 -12.57
N VAL A 107 -18.89 7.55 -11.38
CA VAL A 107 -17.74 7.07 -10.61
C VAL A 107 -17.93 5.59 -10.34
N TYR A 108 -17.02 4.79 -10.88
CA TYR A 108 -17.03 3.33 -10.73
C TYR A 108 -16.19 2.90 -9.53
N HIS A 109 -16.78 2.11 -8.64
CA HIS A 109 -16.14 1.53 -7.47
C HIS A 109 -15.90 0.03 -7.68
N ILE A 110 -14.70 -0.44 -7.34
CA ILE A 110 -14.27 -1.83 -7.51
C ILE A 110 -14.83 -2.70 -6.37
N THR A 111 -16.13 -2.95 -6.42
CA THR A 111 -16.88 -3.85 -5.54
C THR A 111 -17.44 -5.03 -6.33
N ASN A 112 -17.97 -6.04 -5.64
CA ASN A 112 -18.65 -7.18 -6.23
C ASN A 112 -20.05 -7.36 -5.60
N PRO A 113 -21.16 -7.07 -6.31
CA PRO A 113 -21.19 -6.51 -7.65
C PRO A 113 -20.61 -5.09 -7.70
N SER A 114 -20.19 -4.64 -8.87
CA SER A 114 -19.69 -3.29 -9.11
C SER A 114 -20.71 -2.22 -8.70
N LEU A 115 -20.26 -1.16 -8.06
CA LEU A 115 -21.10 -0.01 -7.72
C LEU A 115 -20.69 1.19 -8.57
N GLU A 116 -21.66 1.84 -9.20
CA GLU A 116 -21.45 3.01 -10.04
C GLU A 116 -22.37 4.13 -9.54
N ILE A 117 -21.79 5.30 -9.26
CA ILE A 117 -22.49 6.46 -8.73
C ILE A 117 -22.43 7.60 -9.72
N SER A 118 -23.58 8.14 -10.10
CA SER A 118 -23.68 9.23 -11.09
C SER A 118 -24.14 10.55 -10.49
N SER A 119 -24.52 10.56 -9.20
CA SER A 119 -25.02 11.74 -8.51
C SER A 119 -24.64 11.77 -7.04
N THR A 120 -24.52 12.97 -6.47
CA THR A 120 -24.26 13.15 -5.03
C THR A 120 -25.38 12.61 -4.14
N ASN A 121 -26.60 12.46 -4.67
CA ASN A 121 -27.73 11.89 -3.91
C ASN A 121 -27.56 10.38 -3.64
N GLU A 122 -26.69 9.72 -4.42
CA GLU A 122 -26.44 8.27 -4.33
C GLU A 122 -25.29 7.91 -3.39
N LEU A 123 -24.56 8.92 -2.84
CA LEU A 123 -23.39 8.71 -1.97
C LEU A 123 -23.69 7.84 -0.74
N HIS A 124 -24.95 7.80 -0.29
CA HIS A 124 -25.35 6.97 0.84
C HIS A 124 -25.04 5.48 0.61
N GLN A 125 -25.09 5.00 -0.64
CA GLN A 125 -24.79 3.62 -1.02
C GLN A 125 -23.34 3.20 -0.66
N LEU A 126 -22.40 4.15 -0.59
CA LEU A 126 -21.02 3.87 -0.20
C LEU A 126 -20.89 3.49 1.27
N ASN A 127 -21.83 3.89 2.12
CA ASN A 127 -21.86 3.46 3.52
C ASN A 127 -22.21 1.98 3.66
N ASP A 128 -22.90 1.41 2.68
CA ASP A 128 -23.39 0.03 2.69
C ASP A 128 -22.41 -0.97 2.05
N ILE A 129 -21.25 -0.49 1.57
CA ILE A 129 -20.20 -1.35 1.04
C ILE A 129 -19.72 -2.33 2.12
N SER A 130 -19.70 -3.63 1.77
CA SER A 130 -19.14 -4.70 2.59
C SER A 130 -17.65 -4.90 2.27
N PHE A 131 -16.84 -4.99 3.32
CA PHE A 131 -15.42 -5.35 3.26
C PHE A 131 -15.16 -6.82 3.61
N GLU A 132 -16.21 -7.66 3.59
CA GLU A 132 -16.05 -9.11 3.68
C GLU A 132 -15.22 -9.64 2.51
N PRO A 133 -14.59 -10.82 2.66
CA PRO A 133 -13.86 -11.46 1.58
C PRO A 133 -14.68 -11.49 0.28
N GLN A 134 -14.04 -11.14 -0.85
CA GLN A 134 -14.63 -11.13 -2.19
C GLN A 134 -15.75 -10.09 -2.45
N ARG A 135 -15.99 -9.14 -1.55
CA ARG A 135 -17.00 -8.07 -1.73
C ARG A 135 -16.44 -6.74 -2.19
N THR A 136 -15.26 -6.36 -1.71
CA THR A 136 -14.58 -5.10 -2.10
C THR A 136 -13.10 -5.37 -2.30
N THR A 137 -12.55 -4.85 -3.40
CA THR A 137 -11.12 -4.98 -3.67
C THR A 137 -10.32 -4.06 -2.76
N ILE A 138 -9.50 -4.66 -1.91
CA ILE A 138 -8.39 -4.00 -1.23
C ILE A 138 -7.13 -4.71 -1.70
N PHE A 139 -6.13 -3.94 -2.12
CA PHE A 139 -4.84 -4.48 -2.47
C PHE A 139 -3.74 -3.64 -1.84
N THR A 140 -2.59 -4.25 -1.65
CA THR A 140 -1.37 -3.56 -1.27
C THR A 140 -0.21 -4.14 -2.05
N VAL A 141 0.69 -3.28 -2.48
CA VAL A 141 2.00 -3.65 -3.04
C VAL A 141 3.13 -3.33 -2.06
N HIS A 142 2.78 -2.89 -0.84
CA HIS A 142 3.71 -2.42 0.18
C HIS A 142 3.59 -3.27 1.45
N VAL A 143 3.80 -4.58 1.33
CA VAL A 143 3.88 -5.45 2.52
C VAL A 143 5.20 -5.16 3.24
N MET A 144 5.12 -4.86 4.53
CA MET A 144 6.25 -4.44 5.37
C MET A 144 6.22 -5.22 6.70
N GLY A 145 7.38 -5.39 7.33
CA GLY A 145 7.50 -6.12 8.59
C GLY A 145 7.69 -7.62 8.44
N GLY A 146 7.60 -8.36 9.54
CA GLY A 146 7.84 -9.81 9.62
C GLY A 146 9.20 -10.20 10.20
N CYS A 147 10.25 -9.41 9.96
CA CYS A 147 11.58 -9.56 10.56
C CYS A 147 12.00 -8.31 11.34
N ARG A 148 11.09 -7.80 12.19
CA ARG A 148 11.21 -6.54 12.93
C ARG A 148 12.62 -6.28 13.47
N MET A 149 13.18 -5.12 13.13
CA MET A 149 14.39 -4.57 13.75
C MET A 149 14.08 -3.93 15.10
N GLY A 150 14.90 -4.18 16.11
CA GLY A 150 14.75 -3.56 17.42
C GLY A 150 15.80 -3.99 18.43
N ALA A 151 15.90 -3.26 19.56
CA ALA A 151 16.85 -3.57 20.62
C ALA A 151 16.42 -4.78 21.48
N ASP A 152 15.11 -4.92 21.71
CA ASP A 152 14.52 -6.00 22.52
C ASP A 152 14.49 -7.33 21.75
N GLY A 153 15.31 -8.30 22.17
CA GLY A 153 15.40 -9.62 21.54
C GLY A 153 14.16 -10.50 21.73
N ALA A 154 13.27 -10.19 22.67
CA ALA A 154 12.00 -10.92 22.82
C ALA A 154 10.97 -10.48 21.78
N ARG A 155 11.16 -9.31 21.15
CA ARG A 155 10.19 -8.68 20.24
C ARG A 155 10.75 -8.34 18.86
N SER A 156 12.02 -8.64 18.61
CA SER A 156 12.70 -8.33 17.34
C SER A 156 13.48 -9.54 16.83
N VAL A 157 13.54 -9.67 15.51
CA VAL A 157 14.30 -10.71 14.80
C VAL A 157 15.66 -10.16 14.39
N VAL A 158 15.70 -8.88 14.04
CA VAL A 158 16.89 -8.17 13.55
C VAL A 158 17.37 -7.19 14.61
N LYS A 159 18.68 -7.11 14.82
CA LYS A 159 19.30 -6.14 15.73
C LYS A 159 19.39 -4.75 15.09
N PRO A 160 19.60 -3.67 15.86
CA PRO A 160 19.76 -2.33 15.31
C PRO A 160 20.95 -2.14 14.35
N ASP A 161 21.89 -3.09 14.33
CA ASP A 161 23.04 -3.16 13.41
C ASP A 161 22.77 -4.04 12.18
N PHE A 162 21.49 -4.27 11.85
CA PHE A 162 21.00 -5.09 10.74
C PHE A 162 21.28 -6.59 10.82
N ARG A 163 21.95 -7.07 11.87
CA ARG A 163 22.27 -8.50 12.01
C ARG A 163 21.07 -9.31 12.44
N LEU A 164 20.89 -10.47 11.82
CA LEU A 164 19.92 -11.47 12.24
C LEU A 164 20.31 -12.00 13.63
N ARG A 165 19.38 -11.99 14.58
CA ARG A 165 19.62 -12.55 15.92
C ARG A 165 19.85 -14.06 15.80
N GLY A 166 20.88 -14.55 16.49
CA GLY A 166 21.31 -15.96 16.43
C GLY A 166 22.29 -16.27 15.30
N ALA A 167 22.59 -15.32 14.40
CA ALA A 167 23.59 -15.49 13.35
C ALA A 167 24.70 -14.43 13.46
N ALA A 168 25.94 -14.85 13.20
CA ALA A 168 27.09 -13.94 13.27
C ALA A 168 27.33 -13.17 11.95
N ASN A 169 26.98 -13.73 10.81
CA ASN A 169 27.39 -13.22 9.50
C ASN A 169 26.20 -13.14 8.53
N VAL A 170 25.01 -12.83 9.06
CA VAL A 170 23.77 -12.68 8.30
C VAL A 170 23.16 -11.33 8.64
N TRP A 171 22.86 -10.55 7.61
CA TRP A 171 22.19 -9.26 7.70
C TRP A 171 20.88 -9.29 6.91
N VAL A 172 19.87 -8.56 7.38
CA VAL A 172 18.57 -8.44 6.71
C VAL A 172 18.34 -6.97 6.42
N VAL A 173 18.09 -6.64 5.15
CA VAL A 173 18.08 -5.27 4.65
C VAL A 173 17.01 -5.11 3.57
N ASP A 174 15.75 -5.05 4.00
CA ASP A 174 14.59 -4.86 3.15
C ASP A 174 13.41 -4.29 3.97
N ALA A 175 12.21 -4.28 3.41
CA ALA A 175 10.99 -3.82 4.09
C ALA A 175 10.59 -4.67 5.31
N SER A 176 11.11 -5.90 5.44
CA SER A 176 10.72 -6.82 6.50
C SER A 176 11.21 -6.37 7.88
N ILE A 177 12.25 -5.53 7.92
CA ILE A 177 12.85 -5.04 9.16
C ILE A 177 12.07 -3.89 9.78
N PHE A 178 11.06 -3.36 9.08
CA PHE A 178 10.34 -2.18 9.53
C PHE A 178 9.56 -2.50 10.83
N PRO A 179 9.68 -1.65 11.87
CA PRO A 179 8.96 -1.88 13.12
C PRO A 179 7.46 -1.60 13.02
N THR A 180 7.05 -0.76 12.07
CA THR A 180 5.65 -0.44 11.74
C THR A 180 5.55 0.00 10.28
N GLY A 181 4.32 0.05 9.75
CA GLY A 181 4.05 0.56 8.40
C GLY A 181 4.29 2.08 8.31
N LEU A 182 4.83 2.53 7.18
CA LEU A 182 5.22 3.94 6.97
C LEU A 182 4.07 4.85 6.51
N GLY A 183 2.94 4.30 6.06
CA GLY A 183 1.85 5.05 5.43
C GLY A 183 2.23 5.69 4.09
N ALA A 184 3.36 5.31 3.49
CA ALA A 184 3.89 5.80 2.23
C ALA A 184 4.65 4.70 1.48
N ASN A 185 5.03 4.94 0.23
CA ASN A 185 5.84 4.02 -0.56
C ASN A 185 7.21 3.77 0.12
N PRO A 186 7.58 2.52 0.43
CA PRO A 186 8.78 2.20 1.22
C PRO A 186 10.09 2.29 0.43
N GLN A 187 10.07 2.47 -0.90
CA GLN A 187 11.25 2.34 -1.77
C GLN A 187 12.44 3.20 -1.31
N VAL A 188 12.23 4.50 -1.10
CA VAL A 188 13.30 5.41 -0.68
C VAL A 188 13.81 5.07 0.72
N THR A 189 12.92 4.62 1.61
CA THR A 189 13.31 4.17 2.96
C THR A 189 14.16 2.91 2.89
N ILE A 190 13.82 1.95 2.02
CA ILE A 190 14.63 0.74 1.79
C ILE A 190 16.02 1.12 1.27
N TYR A 191 16.11 2.04 0.30
CA TYR A 191 17.41 2.51 -0.20
C TYR A 191 18.24 3.18 0.89
N ALA A 192 17.64 4.04 1.71
CA ALA A 192 18.32 4.69 2.81
C ALA A 192 18.84 3.67 3.85
N LEU A 193 18.02 2.68 4.20
CA LEU A 193 18.41 1.60 5.11
C LEU A 193 19.49 0.70 4.52
N ALA A 194 19.46 0.45 3.21
CA ALA A 194 20.52 -0.31 2.54
C ALA A 194 21.86 0.43 2.56
N LEU A 195 21.86 1.73 2.32
CA LEU A 195 23.07 2.55 2.44
C LEU A 195 23.59 2.61 3.88
N TRP A 196 22.70 2.67 4.86
CA TRP A 196 23.09 2.61 6.27
C TRP A 196 23.70 1.25 6.63
N ALA A 197 23.03 0.15 6.28
CA ALA A 197 23.53 -1.20 6.52
C ALA A 197 24.92 -1.42 5.89
N ALA A 198 25.12 -0.96 4.65
CA ALA A 198 26.41 -1.06 3.98
C ALA A 198 27.53 -0.31 4.72
N ARG A 199 27.26 0.89 5.23
CA ARG A 199 28.21 1.65 6.07
C ARG A 199 28.52 0.92 7.36
N GLU A 200 27.51 0.39 8.03
CA GLU A 200 27.64 -0.35 9.29
C GLU A 200 28.49 -1.61 9.10
N ILE A 201 28.19 -2.41 8.08
CA ILE A 201 28.96 -3.61 7.72
C ILE A 201 30.42 -3.24 7.42
N CYS A 202 30.66 -2.19 6.64
CA CYS A 202 32.02 -1.74 6.33
C CYS A 202 32.79 -1.34 7.61
N ALA A 203 32.16 -0.58 8.50
CA ALA A 203 32.76 -0.16 9.76
C ALA A 203 33.12 -1.37 10.64
N GLN A 204 32.22 -2.34 10.79
CA GLN A 204 32.45 -3.57 11.57
C GLN A 204 33.62 -4.43 11.04
N HIS A 205 33.92 -4.31 9.75
CA HIS A 205 34.98 -5.08 9.08
C HIS A 205 36.22 -4.25 8.72
N ASN A 206 36.35 -3.03 9.26
CA ASN A 206 37.45 -2.10 8.95
C ASN A 206 37.63 -1.90 7.43
N ARG A 207 36.52 -1.75 6.70
CA ARG A 207 36.47 -1.46 5.27
C ARG A 207 35.98 -0.04 5.04
N THR A 208 36.40 0.56 3.93
CA THR A 208 35.89 1.86 3.48
C THR A 208 34.61 1.65 2.69
N PHE A 209 33.53 2.33 3.08
CA PHE A 209 32.33 2.44 2.27
C PHE A 209 32.50 3.56 1.23
N THR A 210 32.24 3.27 -0.03
CA THR A 210 32.24 4.26 -1.11
C THR A 210 30.91 4.19 -1.84
N LEU A 211 30.15 5.29 -1.82
CA LEU A 211 28.97 5.43 -2.66
C LEU A 211 29.42 5.99 -4.01
N HIS A 212 29.43 5.14 -5.03
CA HIS A 212 29.59 5.61 -6.40
C HIS A 212 28.27 6.23 -6.84
N GLN A 213 28.25 7.55 -7.05
CA GLN A 213 27.14 8.16 -7.78
C GLN A 213 27.12 7.50 -9.17
N GLN A 214 25.96 7.04 -9.64
CA GLN A 214 25.78 6.84 -11.07
C GLN A 214 26.19 8.16 -11.74
N GLN A 215 26.99 8.08 -12.80
CA GLN A 215 27.18 9.22 -13.70
C GLN A 215 25.80 9.82 -13.98
N GLU A 216 25.72 11.14 -14.08
CA GLU A 216 24.52 11.83 -14.56
C GLU A 216 24.17 11.24 -15.93
N GLU A 217 23.34 10.20 -15.94
CA GLU A 217 22.67 9.77 -17.14
C GLU A 217 21.73 10.93 -17.45
N THR A 218 22.11 11.72 -18.45
CA THR A 218 21.22 12.70 -19.06
C THR A 218 20.02 11.92 -19.56
N TRP A 219 18.95 11.89 -18.78
CA TRP A 219 17.71 11.26 -19.19
C TRP A 219 17.27 11.94 -20.50
N PRO A 220 17.05 11.19 -21.59
CA PRO A 220 16.80 11.78 -22.91
C PRO A 220 15.53 12.64 -22.99
N TRP A 221 14.73 12.69 -21.93
CA TRP A 221 13.48 13.44 -21.83
C TRP A 221 13.55 14.65 -20.88
N ALA A 222 14.71 15.01 -20.32
CA ALA A 222 14.86 16.13 -19.38
C ALA A 222 14.67 17.53 -20.01
N GLY A 223 14.18 17.61 -21.24
CA GLY A 223 14.02 18.84 -22.03
C GLY A 223 12.65 19.07 -22.63
N TYR A 224 11.59 18.46 -22.08
CA TYR A 224 10.19 18.75 -22.46
C TYR A 224 9.42 19.39 -21.31
#